data_AF-A0A0K2SJI9-F1
#
_entry.id   AF-A0A0K2SJI9-F1
#
_cell.length_a   1.000
_cell.length_b   1.000
_cell.length_c   1.000
_cell.angle_alpha   90.00
_cell.angle_beta   90.00
_cell.angle_gamma   90.00
#
_symmetry.space_group_name_H-M   'P 1'
#
loop_
_entity.id
_entity.type
_entity.pdbx_description
1 polymer ?
#
loop_
_entity_poly.entity_id
_entity_poly.type
_entity_poly.pdbx_seq_one_letter_code
_entity_poly.pdbx_strand_id
1 'polypeptide(L)'
;MARSNRQKQPYYAKLVGEKSAEQVQRSPEGEGEETGDPFQSVYAEMGMKAFGAFTNLLDYLSVLRPAEALGWGRGGEQARRVMEEAVRPAAQEIMELRARLDRVEAQMVQVVAGMNRMDRFALDTFRQIEELTRRLSQIQERVEAAARQMEALGPSVDRWAVVRGRIPKEEAVELAINAARELRLKGRKLTLAAVARQAGLKYGQVMYAFGNKERFFQQLEGALAAGEVEALSESASA
;
A
#
# COMPACT_ATOMS: atom_id res chain seq x y z
N MET A 1 8.37 -72.51 12.43
CA MET A 1 9.51 -71.69 11.97
C MET A 1 9.31 -70.24 12.44
N ALA A 2 9.79 -69.89 13.64
CA ALA A 2 9.59 -68.56 14.24
C ALA A 2 10.93 -67.95 14.69
N ARG A 3 11.82 -67.68 13.72
CA ARG A 3 13.06 -66.93 13.92
C ARG A 3 13.17 -65.91 12.77
N SER A 4 12.61 -64.70 12.93
CA SER A 4 12.89 -63.61 11.98
C SER A 4 12.63 -62.19 12.53
N ASN A 5 11.69 -61.97 13.45
CA ASN A 5 11.36 -60.59 13.88
C ASN A 5 12.26 -60.00 14.98
N ARG A 6 12.88 -60.81 15.86
CA ARG A 6 13.79 -60.30 16.90
C ARG A 6 15.16 -59.86 16.38
N GLN A 7 15.56 -60.31 15.19
CA GLN A 7 16.85 -59.95 14.58
C GLN A 7 16.77 -58.67 13.73
N LYS A 8 15.56 -58.22 13.35
CA LYS A 8 15.37 -56.99 12.56
C LYS A 8 15.32 -55.72 13.42
N GLN A 9 14.88 -55.81 14.68
CA GLN A 9 14.90 -54.70 15.63
C GLN A 9 16.30 -54.08 15.86
N PRO A 10 17.39 -54.86 16.04
CA PRO A 10 18.73 -54.28 16.17
C PRO A 10 19.29 -53.74 14.85
N TYR A 11 18.77 -54.16 13.69
CA TYR A 11 19.21 -53.65 12.38
C TYR A 11 18.72 -52.22 12.15
N TYR A 12 17.44 -51.94 12.44
CA TYR A 12 16.88 -50.60 12.31
C TYR A 12 17.39 -49.62 13.38
N ALA A 13 17.63 -50.09 14.61
CA ALA A 13 18.25 -49.26 15.64
C ALA A 13 19.69 -48.83 15.28
N LYS A 14 20.45 -49.70 14.60
CA LYS A 14 21.79 -49.37 14.10
C LYS A 14 21.75 -48.36 12.95
N LEU A 15 20.82 -48.52 12.00
CA LEU A 15 20.60 -47.56 10.91
C LEU A 15 20.20 -46.16 11.44
N VAL A 16 19.42 -46.09 12.52
CA VAL A 16 19.05 -44.83 13.18
C VAL A 16 20.26 -44.21 13.88
N GLY A 17 21.08 -45.02 14.55
CA GLY A 17 22.33 -44.57 15.17
C GLY A 17 23.34 -44.04 14.15
N GLU A 18 23.50 -44.74 13.01
CA GLU A 18 24.39 -44.33 11.92
C GLU A 18 23.91 -43.03 11.26
N LYS A 19 22.60 -42.87 10.97
CA LYS A 19 22.07 -41.61 10.43
C LYS A 19 22.17 -40.43 11.40
N SER A 20 22.00 -40.67 12.69
CA SER A 20 22.15 -39.64 13.71
C SER A 20 23.62 -39.24 13.87
N ALA A 21 24.55 -40.20 13.75
CA ALA A 21 25.99 -39.93 13.79
C ALA A 21 26.49 -39.23 12.51
N GLU A 22 25.95 -39.57 11.34
CA GLU A 22 26.20 -38.86 10.08
C GLU A 22 25.67 -37.42 10.10
N GLN A 23 24.53 -37.18 10.75
CA GLN A 23 23.94 -35.85 10.90
C GLN A 23 24.73 -34.97 11.91
N VAL A 24 25.36 -35.58 12.92
CA VAL A 24 26.23 -34.88 13.88
C VAL A 24 27.63 -34.63 13.31
N GLN A 25 28.13 -35.50 12.42
CA GLN A 25 29.41 -35.31 11.71
C GLN A 25 29.32 -34.36 10.50
N ARG A 26 28.12 -34.12 9.95
CA ARG A 26 27.85 -33.09 8.92
C ARG A 26 27.59 -31.69 9.52
N SER A 27 28.31 -31.33 10.57
CA SER A 27 28.59 -29.92 10.83
C SER A 27 29.99 -29.61 10.31
N PRO A 28 30.08 -29.14 9.06
CA PRO A 28 31.00 -28.06 8.78
C PRO A 28 30.20 -26.86 8.29
N GLU A 29 30.60 -25.70 8.79
CA GLU A 29 30.51 -24.42 8.11
C GLU A 29 30.58 -24.62 6.59
N GLY A 30 29.56 -24.15 5.86
CA GLY A 30 29.56 -24.24 4.41
C GLY A 30 28.17 -24.16 3.78
N GLU A 31 27.85 -22.95 3.34
CA GLU A 31 26.88 -22.58 2.30
C GLU A 31 26.43 -23.72 1.37
N GLY A 32 25.12 -23.93 1.29
CA GLY A 32 24.51 -24.83 0.31
C GLY A 32 23.00 -24.88 0.48
N GLU A 33 22.27 -24.27 -0.47
CA GLU A 33 20.84 -24.44 -0.66
C GLU A 33 20.46 -25.92 -0.76
N GLU A 34 20.03 -26.54 0.34
CA GLU A 34 19.09 -27.65 0.27
C GLU A 34 17.69 -27.08 0.46
N THR A 35 17.01 -26.89 -0.67
CA THR A 35 15.56 -26.76 -0.80
C THR A 35 14.91 -28.08 -0.33
N GLY A 36 14.99 -28.36 0.97
CA GLY A 36 14.13 -29.32 1.61
C GLY A 36 12.72 -28.75 1.59
N ASP A 37 11.83 -29.36 0.82
CA ASP A 37 10.43 -28.96 0.76
C ASP A 37 9.87 -28.87 2.20
N PRO A 38 9.50 -27.67 2.68
CA PRO A 38 9.09 -27.46 4.07
C PRO A 38 7.86 -28.30 4.43
N PHE A 39 7.10 -28.76 3.43
CA PHE A 39 6.00 -29.68 3.66
C PHE A 39 6.50 -31.10 3.99
N GLN A 40 7.60 -31.58 3.41
CA GLN A 40 8.15 -32.89 3.72
C GLN A 40 8.65 -32.99 5.17
N SER A 41 9.25 -31.93 5.71
CA SER A 41 9.66 -31.90 7.12
C SER A 41 8.47 -31.92 8.06
N VAL A 42 7.40 -31.16 7.77
CA VAL A 42 6.16 -31.15 8.55
C VAL A 42 5.44 -32.51 8.49
N TYR A 43 5.37 -33.14 7.32
CA TYR A 43 4.79 -34.49 7.18
C TYR A 43 5.63 -35.55 7.91
N ALA A 44 6.96 -35.45 7.88
CA ALA A 44 7.85 -36.35 8.62
C ALA A 44 7.69 -36.19 10.14
N GLU A 45 7.63 -34.96 10.63
CA GLU A 45 7.39 -34.68 12.06
C GLU A 45 6.01 -35.17 12.53
N MET A 46 4.98 -34.91 11.74
CA MET A 46 3.62 -35.38 12.06
C MET A 46 3.52 -36.90 12.01
N GLY A 47 4.18 -37.54 11.03
CA GLY A 47 4.32 -38.99 10.95
C GLY A 47 5.04 -39.59 12.16
N MET A 48 6.12 -38.97 12.63
CA MET A 48 6.84 -39.42 13.84
C MET A 48 6.00 -39.27 15.11
N LYS A 49 5.26 -38.16 15.25
CA LYS A 49 4.37 -37.92 16.40
C LYS A 49 3.20 -38.90 16.41
N ALA A 50 2.57 -39.14 15.26
CA ALA A 50 1.50 -40.13 15.12
C ALA A 50 2.00 -41.54 15.42
N PHE A 51 3.16 -41.92 14.88
CA PHE A 51 3.77 -43.22 15.15
C PHE A 51 4.06 -43.42 16.65
N GLY A 52 4.63 -42.41 17.32
CA GLY A 52 4.88 -42.43 18.76
C GLY A 52 3.60 -42.60 19.59
N ALA A 53 2.52 -41.91 19.21
CA ALA A 53 1.22 -42.06 19.85
C ALA A 53 0.62 -43.47 19.65
N PHE A 54 0.75 -44.04 18.44
CA PHE A 54 0.30 -45.41 18.16
C PHE A 54 1.12 -46.46 18.91
N THR A 55 2.44 -46.31 19.00
CA THR A 55 3.28 -47.23 19.79
C THR A 55 2.95 -47.15 21.28
N ASN A 56 2.71 -45.95 21.81
CA ASN A 56 2.29 -45.80 23.21
C ASN A 56 0.93 -46.46 23.47
N LEU A 57 -0.05 -46.27 22.58
CA LEU A 57 -1.35 -46.95 22.68
C LEU A 57 -1.21 -48.48 22.60
N LEU A 58 -0.36 -48.98 21.72
CA LEU A 58 -0.09 -50.42 21.60
C LEU A 58 0.63 -50.98 22.82
N ASP A 59 1.54 -50.21 23.43
CA ASP A 59 2.19 -50.58 24.68
C ASP A 59 1.17 -50.61 25.83
N TYR A 60 0.28 -49.62 25.94
CA TYR A 60 -0.83 -49.65 26.91
C TYR A 60 -1.76 -50.86 26.70
N LEU A 61 -2.09 -51.20 25.46
CA LEU A 61 -2.88 -52.39 25.13
C LEU A 61 -2.11 -53.70 25.42
N SER A 62 -0.80 -53.70 25.26
CA SER A 62 0.04 -54.85 25.59
C SER A 62 0.11 -55.11 27.10
N VAL A 63 0.08 -54.04 27.91
CA VAL A 63 0.02 -54.09 29.37
C VAL A 63 -1.35 -54.54 29.89
N LEU A 64 -2.41 -54.38 29.09
CA LEU A 64 -3.76 -54.90 29.40
C LEU A 64 -3.93 -56.39 29.06
N ARG A 65 -3.05 -56.95 28.22
CA ARG A 65 -3.09 -58.35 27.76
C ARG A 65 -2.78 -59.44 28.82
N PRO A 66 -2.13 -59.21 29.97
CA PRO A 66 -2.00 -60.22 31.03
C PRO A 66 -3.29 -60.43 31.83
N ALA A 67 -4.25 -59.48 31.77
CA ALA A 67 -5.44 -59.52 32.62
C ALA A 67 -6.52 -60.51 32.13
N GLU A 68 -6.57 -60.79 30.83
CA GLU A 68 -7.54 -61.75 30.26
C GLU A 68 -7.10 -63.21 30.40
N ALA A 69 -5.78 -63.49 30.45
CA ALA A 69 -5.26 -64.85 30.56
C ALA A 69 -5.37 -65.47 31.96
N LEU A 70 -5.72 -64.67 32.99
CA LEU A 70 -5.75 -65.11 34.40
C LEU A 70 -7.16 -65.19 35.02
N GLY A 71 -8.24 -65.04 34.25
CA GLY A 71 -9.59 -65.38 34.72
C GLY A 71 -10.17 -64.47 35.81
N TRP A 72 -10.09 -63.14 35.62
CA TRP A 72 -10.73 -62.18 36.53
C TRP A 72 -11.78 -61.34 35.80
N GLY A 73 -13.07 -61.70 35.95
CA GLY A 73 -14.22 -60.87 35.56
C GLY A 73 -14.29 -59.50 36.27
N ARG A 74 -13.33 -59.15 37.13
CA ARG A 74 -13.13 -57.81 37.73
C ARG A 74 -12.13 -56.93 36.99
N GLY A 75 -11.14 -57.51 36.30
CA GLY A 75 -10.08 -56.76 35.61
C GLY A 75 -10.58 -56.08 34.33
N GLY A 76 -11.52 -56.72 33.62
CA GLY A 76 -12.11 -56.17 32.39
C GLY A 76 -12.97 -54.93 32.63
N GLU A 77 -13.69 -54.85 33.75
CA GLU A 77 -14.42 -53.61 34.11
C GLU A 77 -13.47 -52.49 34.52
N GLN A 78 -12.41 -52.79 35.29
CA GLN A 78 -11.43 -51.79 35.68
C GLN A 78 -10.67 -51.26 34.44
N ALA A 79 -10.27 -52.14 33.53
CA ALA A 79 -9.65 -51.79 32.25
C ALA A 79 -10.60 -50.97 31.38
N ARG A 80 -11.89 -51.34 31.30
CA ARG A 80 -12.90 -50.56 30.59
C ARG A 80 -13.10 -49.18 31.19
N ARG A 81 -13.12 -49.03 32.52
CA ARG A 81 -13.24 -47.73 33.19
C ARG A 81 -12.02 -46.85 32.95
N VAL A 82 -10.82 -47.39 33.06
CA VAL A 82 -9.58 -46.65 32.75
C VAL A 82 -9.53 -46.26 31.27
N MET A 83 -9.98 -47.15 30.38
CA MET A 83 -10.10 -46.85 28.94
C MET A 83 -11.15 -45.78 28.68
N GLU A 84 -12.33 -45.82 29.31
CA GLU A 84 -13.36 -44.79 29.22
C GLU A 84 -12.87 -43.44 29.76
N GLU A 85 -12.17 -43.45 30.89
CA GLU A 85 -11.57 -42.26 31.51
C GLU A 85 -10.47 -41.64 30.63
N ALA A 86 -9.72 -42.44 29.87
CA ALA A 86 -8.69 -41.96 28.95
C ALA A 86 -9.24 -41.57 27.57
N VAL A 87 -10.24 -42.29 27.05
CA VAL A 87 -10.83 -42.06 25.72
C VAL A 87 -11.76 -40.85 25.73
N ARG A 88 -12.46 -40.59 26.83
CA ARG A 88 -13.38 -39.45 26.95
C ARG A 88 -12.70 -38.08 26.78
N PRO A 89 -11.59 -37.76 27.46
CA PRO A 89 -10.88 -36.50 27.24
C PRO A 89 -10.26 -36.44 25.84
N ALA A 90 -9.70 -37.54 25.34
CA ALA A 90 -9.17 -37.59 23.97
C ALA A 90 -10.28 -37.32 22.92
N ALA A 91 -11.48 -37.85 23.12
CA ALA A 91 -12.62 -37.57 22.26
C ALA A 91 -13.06 -36.10 22.34
N GLN A 92 -13.03 -35.48 23.53
CA GLN A 92 -13.30 -34.06 23.71
C GLN A 92 -12.25 -33.19 23.00
N GLU A 93 -10.97 -33.50 23.15
CA GLU A 93 -9.88 -32.82 22.45
C GLU A 93 -10.02 -32.93 20.93
N ILE A 94 -10.39 -34.11 20.40
CA ILE A 94 -10.64 -34.29 18.96
C ILE A 94 -11.81 -33.42 18.49
N MET A 95 -12.90 -33.32 19.28
CA MET A 95 -14.01 -32.42 18.95
C MET A 95 -13.59 -30.94 18.98
N GLU A 96 -12.77 -30.54 19.95
CA GLU A 96 -12.25 -29.17 20.03
C GLU A 96 -11.32 -28.85 18.86
N LEU A 97 -10.43 -29.77 18.50
CA LEU A 97 -9.55 -29.64 17.34
C LEU A 97 -10.36 -29.55 16.05
N ARG A 98 -11.42 -30.36 15.91
CA ARG A 98 -12.34 -30.27 14.78
C ARG A 98 -13.02 -28.90 14.72
N ALA A 99 -13.55 -28.41 15.84
CA ALA A 99 -14.17 -27.09 15.89
C ALA A 99 -13.17 -25.93 15.65
N ARG A 100 -11.88 -26.12 15.96
CA ARG A 100 -10.82 -25.17 15.59
C ARG A 100 -10.51 -25.24 14.09
N LEU A 101 -10.43 -26.44 13.52
CA LEU A 101 -10.24 -26.63 12.07
C LEU A 101 -11.40 -26.01 11.28
N ASP A 102 -12.64 -26.24 11.67
CA ASP A 102 -13.82 -25.65 11.01
C ASP A 102 -13.76 -24.11 11.04
N ARG A 103 -13.28 -23.53 12.15
CA ARG A 103 -13.08 -22.07 12.26
C ARG A 103 -11.96 -21.57 11.36
N VAL A 104 -10.84 -22.28 11.30
CA VAL A 104 -9.70 -21.92 10.43
C VAL A 104 -10.09 -22.04 8.96
N GLU A 105 -10.86 -23.07 8.59
CA GLU A 105 -11.39 -23.24 7.25
C GLU A 105 -12.32 -22.07 6.87
N ALA A 106 -13.23 -21.68 7.77
CA ALA A 106 -14.08 -20.51 7.56
C ALA A 106 -13.27 -19.20 7.41
N GLN A 107 -12.19 -19.03 8.18
CA GLN A 107 -11.28 -17.89 8.04
C GLN A 107 -10.53 -17.91 6.71
N MET A 108 -10.05 -19.08 6.26
CA MET A 108 -9.41 -19.23 4.96
C MET A 108 -10.35 -18.87 3.82
N VAL A 109 -11.61 -19.32 3.86
CA VAL A 109 -12.63 -18.95 2.87
C VAL A 109 -12.82 -17.43 2.83
N GLN A 110 -12.86 -16.76 3.98
CA GLN A 110 -12.95 -15.31 4.06
C GLN A 110 -11.72 -14.60 3.48
N VAL A 111 -10.52 -15.11 3.78
CA VAL A 111 -9.26 -14.56 3.24
C VAL A 111 -9.22 -14.70 1.72
N VAL A 112 -9.57 -15.87 1.18
CA VAL A 112 -9.64 -16.11 -0.27
C VAL A 112 -10.67 -15.19 -0.93
N ALA A 113 -11.84 -15.02 -0.32
CA ALA A 113 -12.84 -14.07 -0.80
C ALA A 113 -12.34 -12.62 -0.74
N GLY A 114 -11.58 -12.25 0.29
CA GLY A 114 -10.91 -10.96 0.40
C GLY A 114 -9.89 -10.74 -0.70
N MET A 115 -9.06 -11.75 -0.98
CA MET A 115 -8.05 -11.71 -2.03
C MET A 115 -8.69 -11.52 -3.41
N ASN A 116 -9.73 -12.27 -3.73
CA ASN A 116 -10.47 -12.11 -4.98
C ASN A 116 -11.11 -10.71 -5.14
N ARG A 117 -11.55 -10.09 -4.04
CA ARG A 117 -12.05 -8.71 -4.06
C ARG A 117 -10.93 -7.70 -4.30
N MET A 118 -9.78 -7.90 -3.65
CA MET A 118 -8.60 -7.06 -3.84
C MET A 118 -8.10 -7.15 -5.28
N ASP A 119 -8.04 -8.34 -5.87
CA ASP A 119 -7.65 -8.55 -7.26
C ASP A 119 -8.61 -7.83 -8.22
N ARG A 120 -9.91 -7.94 -7.97
CA ARG A 120 -10.92 -7.23 -8.76
C ARG A 120 -10.77 -5.71 -8.64
N PHE A 121 -10.56 -5.21 -7.42
CA PHE A 121 -10.31 -3.80 -7.19
C PHE A 121 -9.03 -3.33 -7.90
N ALA A 122 -7.95 -4.11 -7.82
CA ALA A 122 -6.70 -3.81 -8.52
C ALA A 122 -6.93 -3.70 -10.03
N LEU A 123 -7.60 -4.68 -10.64
CA LEU A 123 -7.95 -4.65 -12.07
C LEU A 123 -8.81 -3.43 -12.44
N ASP A 124 -9.80 -3.09 -11.62
CA ASP A 124 -10.63 -1.92 -11.86
C ASP A 124 -9.85 -0.60 -11.72
N THR A 125 -8.91 -0.51 -10.76
CA THR A 125 -8.03 0.66 -10.64
C THR A 125 -7.08 0.79 -11.82
N PHE A 126 -6.51 -0.31 -12.32
CA PHE A 126 -5.67 -0.29 -13.53
C PHE A 126 -6.46 0.21 -14.74
N ARG A 127 -7.70 -0.27 -14.94
CA ARG A 127 -8.58 0.21 -16.02
C ARG A 127 -8.89 1.70 -15.90
N GLN A 128 -9.14 2.19 -14.68
CA GLN A 128 -9.37 3.62 -14.46
C GLN A 128 -8.13 4.45 -14.76
N ILE A 129 -6.94 3.98 -14.38
CA ILE A 129 -5.66 4.65 -14.68
C ILE A 129 -5.42 4.68 -16.20
N GLU A 130 -5.66 3.58 -16.91
CA GLU A 130 -5.58 3.54 -18.38
C GLU A 130 -6.55 4.53 -19.01
N GLU A 131 -7.80 4.60 -18.53
CA GLU A 131 -8.80 5.54 -19.04
C GLU A 131 -8.38 6.99 -18.79
N LEU A 132 -7.88 7.30 -17.59
CA LEU A 132 -7.34 8.62 -17.26
C LEU A 132 -6.13 8.97 -18.13
N THR A 133 -5.23 8.01 -18.38
CA THR A 133 -4.06 8.19 -19.24
C THR A 133 -4.49 8.47 -20.68
N ARG A 134 -5.54 7.78 -21.16
CA ARG A 134 -6.13 8.03 -22.48
C ARG A 134 -6.81 9.40 -22.56
N ARG A 135 -7.49 9.84 -21.50
CA ARG A 135 -8.08 11.19 -21.45
C ARG A 135 -7.00 12.26 -21.41
N LEU A 136 -5.91 12.04 -20.65
CA LEU A 136 -4.78 12.97 -20.59
C LEU A 136 -4.07 13.10 -21.94
N SER A 137 -3.83 11.98 -22.63
CA SER A 137 -3.26 12.02 -23.99
C SER A 137 -4.18 12.73 -24.98
N GLN A 138 -5.51 12.50 -24.93
CA GLN A 138 -6.46 13.26 -25.75
C GLN A 138 -6.47 14.76 -25.43
N ILE A 139 -6.38 15.13 -24.15
CA ILE A 139 -6.27 16.54 -23.74
C ILE A 139 -4.97 17.12 -24.27
N GLN A 140 -3.85 16.38 -24.16
CA GLN A 140 -2.56 16.80 -24.67
C GLN A 140 -2.60 17.01 -26.19
N GLU A 141 -3.16 16.07 -26.95
CA GLU A 141 -3.34 16.21 -28.40
C GLU A 141 -4.21 17.43 -28.75
N ARG A 142 -5.28 17.69 -27.99
CA ARG A 142 -6.13 18.88 -28.18
C ARG A 142 -5.39 20.17 -27.85
N VAL A 143 -4.57 20.18 -26.81
CA VAL A 143 -3.73 21.31 -26.43
C VAL A 143 -2.66 21.55 -27.49
N GLU A 144 -2.02 20.51 -28.00
CA GLU A 144 -1.04 20.61 -29.08
C GLU A 144 -1.68 21.03 -30.40
N ALA A 145 -2.88 20.54 -30.72
CA ALA A 145 -3.63 20.96 -31.89
C ALA A 145 -4.07 22.44 -31.77
N ALA A 146 -4.53 22.86 -30.60
CA ALA A 146 -4.85 24.26 -30.31
C ALA A 146 -3.60 25.16 -30.35
N ALA A 147 -2.46 24.67 -29.85
CA ALA A 147 -1.18 25.36 -29.93
C ALA A 147 -0.73 25.52 -31.38
N ARG A 148 -0.82 24.46 -32.20
CA ARG A 148 -0.54 24.50 -33.64
C ARG A 148 -1.49 25.42 -34.40
N GLN A 149 -2.78 25.48 -34.03
CA GLN A 149 -3.73 26.44 -34.61
C GLN A 149 -3.41 27.89 -34.22
N MET A 150 -2.99 28.13 -32.97
CA MET A 150 -2.52 29.45 -32.53
C MET A 150 -1.21 29.85 -33.21
N GLU A 151 -0.34 28.90 -33.52
CA GLU A 151 0.92 29.12 -34.24
C GLU A 151 0.68 29.36 -35.74
N ALA A 152 -0.28 28.64 -36.35
CA ALA A 152 -0.68 28.80 -37.75
C ALA A 152 -1.40 30.13 -38.04
N LEU A 153 -1.98 30.79 -37.04
CA LEU A 153 -2.53 32.15 -37.15
C LEU A 153 -1.43 33.23 -37.25
N GLY A 154 -0.15 32.86 -37.26
CA GLY A 154 0.98 33.78 -37.46
C GLY A 154 1.23 34.68 -36.24
N PRO A 155 2.46 35.23 -36.11
CA PRO A 155 2.88 35.91 -34.90
C PRO A 155 2.23 37.29 -34.83
N SER A 156 1.17 37.44 -34.03
CA SER A 156 1.03 38.69 -33.29
C SER A 156 2.22 38.74 -32.33
N VAL A 157 3.16 39.62 -32.66
CA VAL A 157 4.44 39.87 -31.98
C VAL A 157 4.29 40.11 -30.46
N ASP A 158 3.06 40.27 -29.96
CA ASP A 158 2.75 40.65 -28.58
C ASP A 158 2.62 39.47 -27.60
N ARG A 159 2.41 38.24 -28.07
CA ARG A 159 2.01 37.14 -27.15
C ARG A 159 3.19 36.41 -26.48
N TRP A 160 4.39 36.48 -27.06
CA TRP A 160 5.59 35.79 -26.55
C TRP A 160 6.40 36.61 -25.53
N ALA A 161 6.13 37.91 -25.38
CA ALA A 161 6.66 38.74 -24.30
C ALA A 161 6.12 38.34 -22.91
N VAL A 162 4.95 37.71 -22.86
CA VAL A 162 4.22 37.39 -21.62
C VAL A 162 4.81 36.19 -20.86
N VAL A 163 5.48 35.25 -21.54
CA VAL A 163 5.91 33.98 -20.91
C VAL A 163 7.34 34.03 -20.33
N ARG A 164 8.16 35.03 -20.72
CA ARG A 164 9.52 35.21 -20.19
C ARG A 164 9.81 36.62 -19.70
N GLY A 165 9.05 37.05 -18.69
CA GLY A 165 9.60 37.80 -17.56
C GLY A 165 10.28 39.15 -17.83
N ARG A 166 10.06 39.77 -18.98
CA ARG A 166 10.48 41.15 -19.27
C ARG A 166 9.30 41.92 -19.81
N ILE A 167 8.42 42.29 -18.89
CA ILE A 167 7.40 43.30 -19.17
C ILE A 167 8.16 44.63 -19.32
N PRO A 168 7.98 45.36 -20.43
CA PRO A 168 8.60 46.65 -20.61
C PRO A 168 8.16 47.61 -19.50
N LYS A 169 9.02 48.58 -19.21
CA LYS A 169 8.84 49.50 -18.08
C LYS A 169 7.50 50.22 -18.15
N GLU A 170 7.06 50.58 -19.35
CA GLU A 170 5.83 51.33 -19.63
C GLU A 170 4.59 50.49 -19.36
N GLU A 171 4.51 49.26 -19.89
CA GLU A 171 3.40 48.34 -19.60
C GLU A 171 3.29 48.00 -18.11
N ALA A 172 4.43 47.84 -17.42
CA ALA A 172 4.43 47.60 -15.98
C ALA A 172 3.90 48.80 -15.20
N VAL A 173 4.13 50.03 -15.68
CA VAL A 173 3.58 51.26 -15.10
C VAL A 173 2.05 51.28 -15.28
N GLU A 174 1.57 51.05 -16.49
CA GLU A 174 0.13 51.10 -16.81
C GLU A 174 -0.67 50.05 -16.01
N LEU A 175 -0.20 48.80 -16.01
CA LEU A 175 -0.82 47.71 -15.25
C LEU A 175 -0.87 48.01 -13.75
N ALA A 176 0.19 48.60 -13.20
CA ALA A 176 0.25 48.98 -11.80
C ALA A 176 -0.69 50.15 -11.47
N ILE A 177 -0.82 51.16 -12.35
CA ILE A 177 -1.74 52.29 -12.14
C ILE A 177 -3.19 51.83 -12.21
N ASN A 178 -3.54 50.98 -13.17
CA ASN A 178 -4.90 50.44 -13.30
C ASN A 178 -5.26 49.57 -12.09
N ALA A 179 -4.37 48.68 -11.66
CA ALA A 179 -4.55 47.89 -10.44
C ALA A 179 -4.69 48.76 -9.18
N ALA A 180 -3.95 49.87 -9.10
CA ALA A 180 -4.05 50.82 -8.00
C ALA A 180 -5.40 51.57 -7.97
N ARG A 181 -5.91 51.98 -9.14
CA ARG A 181 -7.27 52.56 -9.27
C ARG A 181 -8.32 51.57 -8.79
N GLU A 182 -8.27 50.32 -9.23
CA GLU A 182 -9.21 49.29 -8.78
C GLU A 182 -9.16 49.04 -7.27
N LEU A 183 -7.96 49.00 -6.68
CA LEU A 183 -7.81 48.81 -5.24
C LEU A 183 -8.41 49.96 -4.44
N ARG A 184 -8.30 51.20 -4.96
CA ARG A 184 -8.89 52.39 -4.35
C ARG A 184 -10.41 52.39 -4.46
N LEU A 185 -10.97 52.04 -5.63
CA LEU A 185 -12.41 51.86 -5.82
C LEU A 185 -13.00 50.80 -4.88
N LYS A 186 -12.25 49.71 -4.63
CA LYS A 186 -12.62 48.64 -3.69
C LYS A 186 -12.39 49.02 -2.22
N GLY A 187 -11.93 50.23 -1.92
CA GLY A 187 -11.65 50.72 -0.55
C GLY A 187 -10.52 49.97 0.18
N ARG A 188 -9.64 49.27 -0.55
CA ARG A 188 -8.56 48.46 0.03
C ARG A 188 -7.30 49.30 0.25
N LYS A 189 -6.47 48.89 1.22
CA LYS A 189 -5.20 49.56 1.54
C LYS A 189 -4.26 49.56 0.33
N LEU A 190 -3.91 50.76 -0.11
CA LEU A 190 -3.03 50.96 -1.25
C LEU A 190 -1.56 50.80 -0.83
N THR A 191 -1.00 49.63 -1.12
CA THR A 191 0.42 49.33 -0.89
C THR A 191 1.03 48.76 -2.16
N LEU A 192 2.32 49.00 -2.40
CA LEU A 192 3.03 48.47 -3.57
C LEU A 192 2.90 46.95 -3.71
N ALA A 193 2.91 46.22 -2.59
CA ALA A 193 2.72 44.77 -2.57
C ALA A 193 1.27 44.35 -2.90
N ALA A 194 0.27 45.15 -2.51
CA ALA A 194 -1.12 44.91 -2.91
C ALA A 194 -1.31 45.19 -4.41
N VAL A 195 -0.71 46.27 -4.92
CA VAL A 195 -0.74 46.64 -6.34
C VAL A 195 -0.05 45.59 -7.20
N ALA A 196 1.14 45.13 -6.80
CA ALA A 196 1.87 44.07 -7.51
C ALA A 196 1.04 42.77 -7.61
N ARG A 197 0.41 42.35 -6.50
CA ARG A 197 -0.48 41.17 -6.48
C ARG A 197 -1.71 41.35 -7.37
N GLN A 198 -2.32 42.53 -7.34
CA GLN A 198 -3.50 42.84 -8.15
C GLN A 198 -3.17 42.93 -9.65
N ALA A 199 -1.97 43.43 -9.99
CA ALA A 199 -1.49 43.56 -11.36
C ALA A 199 -0.86 42.26 -11.92
N GLY A 200 -0.73 41.20 -11.11
CA GLY A 200 -0.01 39.98 -11.51
C GLY A 200 1.51 40.17 -11.68
N LEU A 201 2.07 41.26 -11.13
CA LEU A 201 3.48 41.63 -11.24
C LEU A 201 4.27 41.24 -9.98
N LYS A 202 5.58 41.02 -10.13
CA LYS A 202 6.48 40.91 -8.97
C LYS A 202 6.74 42.29 -8.37
N TYR A 203 6.90 42.37 -7.05
CA TYR A 203 7.22 43.61 -6.34
C TYR A 203 8.44 44.34 -6.94
N GLY A 204 9.49 43.60 -7.29
CA GLY A 204 10.69 44.15 -7.91
C GLY A 204 10.45 44.77 -9.30
N GLN A 205 9.47 44.27 -10.07
CA GLN A 205 9.13 44.82 -11.38
C GLN A 205 8.41 46.17 -11.23
N VAL A 206 7.49 46.28 -10.26
CA VAL A 206 6.85 47.55 -9.91
C VAL A 206 7.90 48.55 -9.39
N MET A 207 8.79 48.12 -8.50
CA MET A 207 9.87 48.99 -8.01
C MET A 207 10.82 49.45 -9.13
N TYR A 208 11.16 48.59 -10.08
CA TYR A 208 11.97 48.97 -11.25
C TYR A 208 11.23 49.94 -12.19
N ALA A 209 9.93 49.74 -12.36
CA ALA A 209 9.07 50.59 -13.19
C ALA A 209 8.97 52.02 -12.65
N PHE A 210 8.75 52.19 -11.35
CA PHE A 210 8.56 53.52 -10.73
C PHE A 210 9.84 54.10 -10.12
N GLY A 211 10.87 53.28 -9.89
CA GLY A 211 12.14 53.65 -9.25
C GLY A 211 12.03 53.87 -7.74
N ASN A 212 11.02 54.60 -7.28
CA ASN A 212 10.75 54.85 -5.86
C ASN A 212 9.24 54.82 -5.56
N LYS A 213 8.89 54.49 -4.32
CA LYS A 213 7.53 54.49 -3.79
C LYS A 213 6.84 55.85 -3.94
N GLU A 214 7.55 56.95 -3.72
CA GLU A 214 7.00 58.31 -3.85
C GLU A 214 6.62 58.65 -5.29
N ARG A 215 7.45 58.25 -6.26
CA ARG A 215 7.15 58.44 -7.70
C ARG A 215 5.91 57.67 -8.13
N PHE A 216 5.69 56.48 -7.57
CA PHE A 216 4.46 55.71 -7.80
C PHE A 216 3.22 56.48 -7.32
N PHE A 217 3.23 57.04 -6.11
CA PHE A 217 2.09 57.80 -5.60
C PHE A 217 1.87 59.11 -6.36
N GLN A 218 2.93 59.83 -6.74
CA GLN A 218 2.82 61.04 -7.57
C GLN A 218 2.21 60.74 -8.95
N GLN A 219 2.64 59.65 -9.60
CA GLN A 219 2.08 59.24 -10.89
C GLN A 219 0.65 58.73 -10.75
N LEU A 220 0.32 58.08 -9.64
CA LEU A 220 -1.05 57.67 -9.35
C LEU A 220 -1.97 58.87 -9.11
N GLU A 221 -1.52 59.87 -8.34
CA GLU A 221 -2.27 61.11 -8.12
C GLU A 221 -2.46 61.91 -9.41
N GLY A 222 -1.41 62.02 -10.24
CA GLY A 222 -1.51 62.62 -11.56
C GLY A 222 -2.46 61.87 -12.50
N ALA A 223 -2.40 60.53 -12.50
CA ALA A 223 -3.30 59.69 -13.30
C ALA A 223 -4.75 59.73 -12.79
N LEU A 224 -4.98 59.95 -11.50
CA LEU A 224 -6.32 60.14 -10.94
C LEU A 224 -6.90 61.50 -11.31
N ALA A 225 -6.10 62.57 -11.20
CA ALA A 225 -6.51 63.90 -11.66
C ALA A 225 -6.85 63.90 -13.16
N ALA A 226 -6.09 63.17 -13.99
CA ALA A 226 -6.40 63.01 -15.41
C ALA A 226 -7.69 62.21 -15.67
N GLY A 227 -7.92 61.13 -14.91
CA GLY A 227 -9.12 60.30 -15.05
C GLY A 227 -10.40 60.97 -14.55
N GLU A 228 -10.32 61.87 -13.57
CA GLU A 228 -11.44 62.70 -13.14
C GLU A 228 -11.83 63.74 -14.20
N VAL A 229 -10.87 64.27 -14.95
CA VAL A 229 -11.13 65.20 -16.06
C VAL A 229 -11.79 64.48 -17.26
N GLU A 230 -11.37 63.25 -17.55
CA GLU A 230 -11.98 62.40 -18.59
C GLU A 230 -13.43 61.98 -18.24
N ALA A 231 -13.69 61.61 -16.98
CA ALA A 231 -15.04 61.28 -16.54
C ALA A 231 -16.00 62.49 -16.58
N LEU A 232 -15.47 63.71 -16.36
CA LEU A 232 -16.24 64.96 -16.45
C LEU A 232 -16.47 65.41 -17.91
N SER A 233 -15.59 65.07 -18.86
CA SER A 233 -15.79 65.38 -20.28
C SER A 233 -16.76 64.41 -20.96
N GLU A 234 -16.75 63.13 -20.57
CA GLU A 234 -17.71 62.12 -21.05
C GLU A 234 -19.14 62.38 -20.52
N SER A 235 -19.28 62.80 -19.27
CA SER A 235 -20.59 63.15 -18.69
C SER A 235 -21.16 64.48 -19.18
N ALA A 236 -20.33 65.37 -19.75
CA ALA A 236 -20.77 66.62 -20.38
C ALA A 236 -21.13 66.45 -21.87
N SER A 237 -20.80 65.30 -22.47
CA SER A 237 -21.05 65.00 -23.90
C SER A 237 -22.23 64.04 -24.13
N ALA A 238 -22.91 63.62 -23.04
CA ALA A 238 -24.11 62.78 -23.04
C ALA A 238 -25.35 63.62 -22.67
#